data_AF-A0A1Z4EVZ0-F1
#
_entry.id   AF-A0A1Z4EVZ0-F1
#
_cell.length_a   1.000
_cell.length_b   1.000
_cell.length_c   1.000
_cell.angle_alpha   90.00
_cell.angle_beta   90.00
_cell.angle_gamma   90.00
#
_symmetry.space_group_name_H-M   'P 1'
#
loop_
_entity.id
_entity.type
_entity.pdbx_description
1 polymer ?
#
loop_
_entity_poly.entity_id
_entity_poly.type
_entity_poly.pdbx_seq_one_letter_code
_entity_poly.pdbx_strand_id
1 'polypeptide(L)'
;MTMTVDTPAVDVLDTEPSTSEVLVSPVAPIAEAPTEEQPQKATPKKATGKRTKTLELTLTVTGTADGEWHAELKQGSTYLARNLAVAAAAVSRAAKELHEDLSTPIDAVIEEARSQQAAKVAALEAELEAARKALADLD
;
A
#
# COMPACT_ATOMS: atom_id res chain seq x y z
N MET A 1 43.85 9.61 7.09
CA MET A 1 43.46 9.29 5.71
C MET A 1 42.04 9.79 5.46
N THR A 2 41.90 10.92 4.77
CA THR A 2 40.64 11.39 4.19
C THR A 2 40.51 10.77 2.79
N MET A 3 39.45 10.01 2.55
CA MET A 3 39.12 9.51 1.21
C MET A 3 37.88 10.25 0.72
N THR A 4 38.10 11.17 -0.22
CA THR A 4 37.12 11.77 -1.12
C THR A 4 37.15 10.94 -2.41
N VAL A 5 36.00 10.51 -2.93
CA VAL A 5 35.74 10.10 -4.33
C VAL A 5 34.23 10.27 -4.53
N ASP A 6 33.75 11.36 -5.13
CA ASP A 6 33.68 11.65 -6.59
C ASP A 6 32.43 11.01 -7.24
N THR A 7 31.57 11.90 -7.70
CA THR A 7 30.32 11.67 -8.46
C THR A 7 30.65 11.76 -9.94
N PRO A 8 29.99 10.96 -10.79
CA PRO A 8 29.58 11.56 -12.06
C PRO A 8 28.12 11.28 -12.44
N ALA A 9 27.49 12.38 -12.85
CA ALA A 9 26.28 12.43 -13.66
C ALA A 9 26.55 11.92 -15.08
N VAL A 10 25.59 11.19 -15.64
CA VAL A 10 25.48 10.85 -17.07
C VAL A 10 24.03 11.15 -17.44
N ASP A 11 23.78 12.28 -18.09
CA ASP A 11 23.83 12.55 -19.53
C ASP A 11 22.55 12.10 -20.25
N VAL A 12 21.87 13.12 -20.74
CA VAL A 12 20.56 13.15 -21.37
C VAL A 12 20.75 12.87 -22.85
N LEU A 13 20.11 11.82 -23.37
CA LEU A 13 20.01 11.60 -24.81
C LEU A 13 18.55 11.71 -25.25
N ASP A 14 18.28 12.89 -25.78
CA ASP A 14 17.22 13.26 -26.71
C ASP A 14 17.32 12.42 -28.00
N THR A 15 16.23 11.77 -28.43
CA THR A 15 15.99 11.36 -29.84
C THR A 15 14.51 10.96 -29.99
N GLU A 16 13.68 11.90 -30.45
CA GLU A 16 12.62 11.63 -31.44
C GLU A 16 13.17 12.07 -32.82
N PRO A 17 12.54 11.83 -34.00
CA PRO A 17 11.27 11.17 -34.31
C PRO A 17 11.40 10.14 -35.45
N SER A 18 10.38 9.31 -35.69
CA SER A 18 10.23 8.68 -37.03
C SER A 18 8.77 8.47 -37.41
N THR A 19 8.31 9.44 -38.20
CA THR A 19 7.25 9.32 -39.20
C THR A 19 7.46 8.10 -40.08
N SER A 20 6.42 7.29 -40.25
CA SER A 20 6.18 6.48 -41.45
C SER A 20 4.69 6.54 -41.78
N GLU A 21 4.41 7.36 -42.79
CA GLU A 21 3.15 7.43 -43.50
C GLU A 21 3.15 6.37 -44.63
N VAL A 22 1.97 6.22 -45.24
CA VAL A 22 1.68 5.85 -46.63
C VAL A 22 1.22 4.41 -46.98
N LEU A 23 0.06 4.41 -47.68
CA LEU A 23 -0.45 3.52 -48.75
C LEU A 23 -1.54 2.51 -48.34
N VAL A 24 -2.85 2.81 -48.47
CA VAL A 24 -3.71 2.92 -49.70
C VAL A 24 -4.10 1.55 -50.29
N SER A 25 -5.38 1.13 -50.11
CA SER A 25 -6.37 1.06 -51.21
C SER A 25 -7.68 0.32 -50.86
N PRO A 26 -8.78 0.58 -51.59
CA PRO A 26 -10.17 0.38 -51.15
C PRO A 26 -10.87 -0.82 -51.80
N VAL A 27 -11.85 -1.41 -51.13
CA VAL A 27 -12.93 -2.19 -51.77
C VAL A 27 -14.22 -2.01 -50.96
N ALA A 28 -15.19 -1.30 -51.56
CA ALA A 28 -16.61 -1.51 -51.35
C ALA A 28 -17.11 -2.45 -52.46
N PRO A 29 -18.21 -3.23 -52.31
CA PRO A 29 -19.55 -2.62 -52.38
C PRO A 29 -20.68 -3.28 -51.53
N ILE A 30 -21.59 -2.40 -51.09
CA ILE A 30 -23.07 -2.45 -51.12
C ILE A 30 -23.80 -3.70 -50.57
N ALA A 31 -24.59 -3.48 -49.50
CA ALA A 31 -25.93 -4.06 -49.35
C ALA A 31 -26.81 -3.15 -48.47
N GLU A 32 -27.98 -2.80 -49.00
CA GLU A 32 -29.03 -1.94 -48.45
C GLU A 32 -29.74 -2.54 -47.22
N ALA A 33 -30.13 -1.69 -46.26
CA ALA A 33 -31.51 -1.54 -45.79
C ALA A 33 -31.60 -0.49 -44.64
N PRO A 34 -32.72 0.24 -44.51
CA PRO A 34 -32.81 1.48 -43.74
C PRO A 34 -33.29 1.23 -42.31
N THR A 35 -32.68 1.88 -41.33
CA THR A 35 -33.21 1.92 -39.96
C THR A 35 -33.09 3.33 -39.40
N GLU A 36 -34.27 3.95 -39.36
CA GLU A 36 -34.78 4.88 -38.35
C GLU A 36 -33.91 6.08 -37.93
N GLU A 37 -34.37 7.24 -38.39
CA GLU A 37 -34.24 8.51 -37.68
C GLU A 37 -34.61 8.36 -36.20
N GLN A 38 -33.67 8.70 -35.32
CA GLN A 38 -33.91 9.35 -34.03
C GLN A 38 -32.61 9.99 -33.51
N PRO A 39 -32.72 11.01 -32.65
CA PRO A 39 -32.07 12.30 -32.87
C PRO A 39 -30.60 12.34 -32.44
N GLN A 40 -29.79 13.07 -33.21
CA GLN A 40 -28.41 13.43 -32.88
C GLN A 40 -28.40 14.21 -31.57
N LYS A 41 -28.22 13.49 -30.46
CA LYS A 41 -27.93 14.09 -29.16
C LYS A 41 -26.48 14.57 -29.21
N ALA A 42 -26.34 15.89 -29.36
CA ALA A 42 -25.10 16.62 -29.34
C ALA A 42 -24.11 16.03 -28.34
N THR A 43 -22.93 15.66 -28.85
CA THR A 43 -21.78 15.30 -28.03
C THR A 43 -21.47 16.49 -27.11
N PRO A 44 -21.57 16.34 -25.76
CA PRO A 44 -21.21 17.44 -24.89
C PRO A 44 -19.71 17.72 -25.05
N LYS A 45 -19.41 18.91 -25.57
CA LYS A 45 -18.08 19.49 -25.63
C LYS A 45 -17.36 19.25 -24.30
N LYS A 46 -16.18 18.62 -24.39
CA LYS A 46 -15.27 18.39 -23.25
C LYS A 46 -15.03 19.70 -22.52
N ALA A 47 -15.66 19.86 -21.35
CA ALA A 47 -15.24 20.86 -20.39
C ALA A 47 -13.87 20.41 -19.87
N THR A 48 -12.82 21.18 -20.19
CA THR A 48 -11.49 21.03 -19.60
C THR A 48 -11.53 21.57 -18.17
N GLY A 49 -12.33 20.90 -17.32
CA GLY A 49 -12.32 21.11 -15.89
C GLY A 49 -11.02 20.53 -15.37
N LYS A 50 -10.20 21.37 -14.75
CA LYS A 50 -8.98 20.97 -14.06
C LYS A 50 -9.38 19.98 -12.96
N ARG A 51 -9.38 18.67 -13.29
CA ARG A 51 -9.68 17.59 -12.35
C ARG A 51 -8.63 17.66 -11.26
N THR A 52 -9.02 18.11 -10.07
CA THR A 52 -8.48 17.60 -8.82
C THR A 52 -8.55 16.08 -8.93
N LYS A 53 -7.42 15.45 -9.29
CA LYS A 53 -7.32 14.00 -9.32
C LYS A 53 -7.42 13.55 -7.87
N THR A 54 -8.60 13.12 -7.45
CA THR A 54 -8.78 12.41 -6.18
C THR A 54 -7.87 11.18 -6.25
N LEU A 55 -6.80 11.19 -5.44
CA LEU A 55 -5.90 10.05 -5.32
C LEU A 55 -6.48 9.13 -4.26
N GLU A 56 -7.00 8.00 -4.69
CA GLU A 56 -7.45 6.94 -3.78
C GLU A 56 -6.23 6.11 -3.37
N LEU A 57 -5.82 6.21 -2.10
CA LEU A 57 -4.86 5.30 -1.48
C LEU A 57 -5.58 4.38 -0.50
N THR A 58 -5.20 3.11 -0.50
CA THR A 58 -5.66 2.09 0.43
C THR A 58 -4.46 1.61 1.24
N LEU A 59 -4.44 1.89 2.53
CA LEU A 59 -3.49 1.35 3.48
C LEU A 59 -4.16 0.18 4.22
N THR A 60 -3.59 -1.01 4.13
CA THR A 60 -4.00 -2.19 4.89
C THR A 60 -2.97 -2.48 5.96
N VAL A 61 -3.41 -2.65 7.19
CA VAL A 61 -2.55 -2.98 8.33
C VAL A 61 -3.02 -4.30 8.93
N THR A 62 -2.09 -5.22 9.13
CA THR A 62 -2.34 -6.55 9.68
C THR A 62 -1.45 -6.73 10.91
N GLY A 63 -2.06 -6.86 12.09
CA GLY A 63 -1.35 -7.13 13.34
C GLY A 63 -1.64 -8.53 13.86
N THR A 64 -0.63 -9.20 14.41
CA THR A 64 -0.80 -10.45 15.17
C THR A 64 -0.67 -10.18 16.67
N ALA A 65 -1.26 -11.07 17.48
CA ALA A 65 -1.18 -10.99 18.94
C ALA A 65 0.26 -11.16 19.49
N ASP A 66 1.18 -11.64 18.65
CA ASP A 66 2.62 -11.74 18.97
C ASP A 66 3.39 -10.43 18.74
N GLY A 67 2.70 -9.35 18.40
CA GLY A 67 3.32 -8.03 18.23
C GLY A 67 3.96 -7.81 16.87
N GLU A 68 3.71 -8.71 15.91
CA GLU A 68 4.16 -8.55 14.53
C GLU A 68 3.10 -7.81 13.72
N TRP A 69 3.42 -6.61 13.26
CA TRP A 69 2.52 -5.78 12.45
C TRP A 69 3.11 -5.53 11.08
N HIS A 70 2.28 -5.71 10.06
CA HIS A 70 2.62 -5.49 8.66
C HIS A 70 1.70 -4.44 8.05
N ALA A 71 2.25 -3.60 7.17
CA ALA A 71 1.48 -2.64 6.39
C ALA A 71 1.68 -2.83 4.88
N GLU A 72 0.59 -2.64 4.15
CA GLU A 72 0.55 -2.64 2.69
C GLU A 72 -0.12 -1.35 2.21
N LEU A 73 0.50 -0.66 1.26
CA LEU A 73 -0.02 0.57 0.67
C LEU A 73 -0.31 0.36 -0.81
N LYS A 74 -1.54 0.66 -1.22
CA LYS A 74 -2.02 0.62 -2.61
C LYS A 74 -2.47 2.01 -3.05
N GLN A 75 -2.30 2.32 -4.32
CA GLN A 75 -2.89 3.48 -4.99
C GLN A 75 -3.69 2.97 -6.19
N GLY A 76 -5.01 3.09 -6.13
CA GLY A 76 -5.90 2.39 -7.06
C GLY A 76 -5.62 0.89 -7.08
N SER A 77 -5.12 0.37 -8.21
CA SER A 77 -4.78 -1.05 -8.38
C SER A 77 -3.29 -1.37 -8.19
N THR A 78 -2.43 -0.37 -7.96
CA THR A 78 -0.98 -0.55 -7.89
C THR A 78 -0.51 -0.60 -6.44
N TYR A 79 0.31 -1.58 -6.09
CA TYR A 79 0.99 -1.62 -4.79
C TYR A 79 2.18 -0.64 -4.79
N LEU A 80 2.19 0.30 -3.85
CA LEU A 80 3.33 1.18 -3.61
C LEU A 80 4.32 0.54 -2.62
N ALA A 81 3.81 -0.16 -1.61
CA ALA A 81 4.63 -0.86 -0.63
C ALA A 81 3.93 -2.13 -0.11
N ARG A 82 4.70 -3.17 0.20
CA ARG A 82 4.22 -4.48 0.70
C ARG A 82 5.13 -4.99 1.81
N ASN A 83 4.56 -5.77 2.72
CA ASN A 83 5.27 -6.43 3.82
C ASN A 83 6.14 -5.48 4.64
N LEU A 84 5.68 -4.25 4.87
CA LEU A 84 6.40 -3.31 5.71
C LEU A 84 6.20 -3.71 7.17
N ALA A 85 7.28 -4.10 7.85
CA ALA A 85 7.25 -4.29 9.29
C ALA A 85 7.01 -2.94 9.97
N VAL A 86 5.96 -2.87 10.79
CA VAL A 86 5.58 -1.67 11.54
C VAL A 86 5.56 -2.01 13.03
N ALA A 87 5.96 -1.07 13.87
CA ALA A 87 5.77 -1.22 15.32
C ALA A 87 4.32 -0.89 15.69
N ALA A 88 3.70 -1.68 16.58
CA ALA A 88 2.35 -1.41 17.10
C ALA A 88 2.20 0.04 17.61
N ALA A 89 3.21 0.54 18.34
CA ALA A 89 3.22 1.92 18.86
C ALA A 89 3.31 3.01 17.76
N ALA A 90 3.81 2.66 16.58
CA ALA A 90 3.80 3.55 15.42
C ALA A 90 2.43 3.53 14.72
N VAL A 91 1.76 2.38 14.65
CA VAL A 91 0.38 2.27 14.14
C VAL A 91 -0.57 3.10 14.99
N SER A 92 -0.49 3.00 16.32
CA SER A 92 -1.25 3.84 17.28
C SER A 92 -1.07 5.33 17.00
N ARG A 93 0.18 5.77 16.82
CA ARG A 93 0.50 7.18 16.55
C ARG A 93 -0.03 7.64 15.19
N ALA A 94 0.18 6.86 14.15
CA ALA A 94 -0.36 7.16 12.82
C ALA A 94 -1.89 7.19 12.82
N ALA A 95 -2.56 6.26 13.52
CA ALA A 95 -4.01 6.24 13.64
C ALA A 95 -4.54 7.52 14.32
N LYS A 96 -3.86 8.02 15.37
CA LYS A 96 -4.21 9.30 16.02
C LYS A 96 -4.07 10.48 15.07
N GLU A 97 -3.06 10.46 14.21
CA GLU A 97 -2.84 11.50 13.20
C GLU A 97 -3.88 11.43 12.06
N LEU A 98 -4.40 10.25 11.74
CA LEU A 98 -5.49 10.09 10.77
C LEU A 98 -6.85 10.49 11.37
N HIS A 99 -7.26 9.84 12.46
CA HIS A 99 -8.51 10.11 13.16
C HIS A 99 -8.60 9.39 14.54
N GLU A 100 -9.11 10.08 15.56
CA GLU A 100 -9.20 9.52 16.92
C GLU A 100 -10.11 8.27 17.02
N ASP A 101 -11.23 8.24 16.27
CA ASP A 101 -12.11 7.06 16.17
C ASP A 101 -11.40 5.79 15.68
N LEU A 102 -10.35 5.90 14.87
CA LEU A 102 -9.57 4.75 14.42
C LEU A 102 -8.52 4.38 15.48
N SER A 103 -7.97 5.36 16.17
CA SER A 103 -6.93 5.13 17.18
C SER A 103 -7.43 4.36 18.40
N THR A 104 -8.64 4.65 18.88
CA THR A 104 -9.22 4.03 20.08
C THR A 104 -9.34 2.49 19.98
N PRO A 105 -9.96 1.91 18.94
CA PRO A 105 -10.05 0.45 18.80
C PRO A 105 -8.68 -0.20 18.53
N ILE A 106 -7.78 0.49 17.82
CA ILE A 106 -6.43 -0.03 17.55
C ILE A 106 -5.62 -0.10 18.84
N ASP A 107 -5.65 0.95 19.65
CA ASP A 107 -4.95 1.00 20.95
C ASP A 107 -5.46 -0.09 21.89
N ALA A 108 -6.78 -0.33 21.92
CA ALA A 108 -7.36 -1.41 22.72
C ALA A 108 -6.84 -2.79 22.30
N VAL A 109 -6.81 -3.08 20.99
CA VAL A 109 -6.29 -4.36 20.47
C VAL A 109 -4.78 -4.52 20.76
N ILE A 110 -4.00 -3.44 20.63
CA ILE A 110 -2.56 -3.47 20.92
C ILE A 110 -2.30 -3.75 22.41
N GLU A 111 -3.06 -3.12 23.30
CA GLU A 111 -2.88 -3.32 24.74
C GLU A 111 -3.32 -4.73 25.18
N GLU A 112 -4.39 -5.26 24.58
CA GLU A 112 -4.78 -6.65 24.79
C GLU A 112 -3.69 -7.63 24.33
N ALA A 113 -3.11 -7.41 23.15
CA ALA A 113 -2.00 -8.22 22.64
C ALA A 113 -0.79 -8.18 23.59
N ARG A 114 -0.44 -6.99 24.09
CA ARG A 114 0.64 -6.85 25.08
C ARG A 114 0.32 -7.60 26.38
N SER A 115 -0.91 -7.51 26.87
CA SER A 115 -1.35 -8.24 28.07
C SER A 115 -1.24 -9.76 27.89
N GLN A 116 -1.66 -10.28 26.73
CA GLN A 116 -1.52 -11.69 26.40
C GLN A 116 -0.05 -12.14 26.31
N GLN A 117 0.81 -11.32 25.71
CA GLN A 117 2.25 -11.59 25.65
C GLN A 117 2.87 -11.58 27.05
N ALA A 118 2.55 -10.58 27.88
CA ALA A 118 3.04 -10.49 29.25
C ALA A 118 2.58 -11.68 30.12
N ALA A 119 1.33 -12.11 29.96
CA ALA A 119 0.80 -13.29 30.65
C ALA A 119 1.52 -14.58 30.24
N LYS A 120 1.80 -14.77 28.94
CA LYS A 120 2.58 -15.91 28.45
C LYS A 120 4.00 -15.90 29.00
N VAL A 121 4.66 -14.74 29.01
CA VAL A 121 6.02 -14.61 29.56
C VAL A 121 6.01 -14.93 31.06
N ALA A 122 5.07 -14.38 31.83
CA ALA A 122 4.97 -14.66 33.26
C ALA A 122 4.71 -16.14 33.57
N ALA A 123 3.86 -16.81 32.77
CA ALA A 123 3.63 -18.25 32.92
C ALA A 123 4.89 -19.08 32.64
N LEU A 124 5.59 -18.77 31.55
CA LEU A 124 6.84 -19.46 31.18
C LEU A 124 7.96 -19.20 32.21
N GLU A 125 8.04 -17.99 32.75
CA GLU A 125 9.02 -17.65 33.80
C GLU A 125 8.74 -18.40 35.10
N ALA A 126 7.47 -18.57 35.49
CA ALA A 126 7.11 -19.39 36.64
C ALA A 126 7.46 -20.88 36.46
N GLU A 127 7.27 -21.42 35.25
CA GLU A 127 7.68 -22.78 34.91
C GLU A 127 9.21 -22.95 34.98
N LEU A 128 9.98 -21.97 34.48
CA LEU A 128 11.44 -21.98 34.57
C LEU A 128 11.95 -21.84 36.00
N GLU A 129 11.31 -21.01 36.83
CA GLU A 129 11.68 -20.84 38.23
C GLU A 129 11.42 -22.13 39.03
N ALA A 130 10.27 -22.78 38.81
CA ALA A 130 9.96 -24.07 39.43
C ALA A 130 10.97 -25.16 39.02
N ALA A 131 11.35 -25.21 37.75
CA ALA A 131 12.36 -26.14 37.25
C ALA A 131 13.75 -25.86 37.85
N ARG A 132 14.15 -24.58 37.95
CA ARG A 132 15.42 -24.19 38.58
C ARG A 132 15.47 -24.56 40.06
N LYS A 133 14.37 -24.37 40.79
CA LYS A 133 14.29 -24.74 42.21
C LYS A 133 14.41 -26.24 42.41
N ALA A 134 13.69 -27.04 41.61
CA ALA A 134 13.77 -28.48 41.67
C ALA A 134 15.20 -29.02 41.40
N LEU A 135 15.94 -28.36 40.49
CA LEU A 135 17.35 -28.70 40.25
C LEU A 135 18.25 -28.32 41.43
N ALA A 136 18.01 -27.16 42.07
CA ALA A 136 18.76 -26.72 43.24
C ALA A 136 18.50 -27.58 44.49
N ASP A 137 17.32 -28.21 44.59
CA ASP A 137 17.00 -29.16 45.68
C ASP A 137 17.68 -30.54 45.49
N LEU A 138 18.30 -30.80 44.32
CA LEU A 138 18.97 -32.07 43.96
C LEU A 138 20.51 -32.03 44.10
N ASP A 139 21.11 -30.86 44.30
CA ASP A 139 22.54 -30.62 44.52
C ASP A 139 22.81 -30.42 46.03
#